data_AF-X1Q0B4-F1
#
_entry.id   AF-X1Q0B4-F1
#
_cell.length_a   1.000
_cell.length_b   1.000
_cell.length_c   1.000
_cell.angle_alpha   90.00
_cell.angle_beta   90.00
_cell.angle_gamma   90.00
#
_symmetry.space_group_name_H-M   'P 1'
#
loop_
_entity.id
_entity.type
_entity.pdbx_description
1 polymer ?
#
loop_
_entity_poly.entity_id
_entity_poly.type
_entity_poly.pdbx_seq_one_letter_code
_entity_poly.pdbx_strand_id
1 'polypeptide(L)'
;MNELKENSNKRNLKEKIKIFSKNLNKNWVYIYIGGYGTWMICVWSLFFNGIIYDLGRVIFSTILGLAFFLLAYTLKRIRNLKLLKLITGIILVSLGIFGLGGAMWIITSYVLIHAPWTPLRNVVIKGRINLLMLISSYAIGGYIMYRIGKKRKWRPPAHFEIE
;
A
#
# COMPACT_ATOMS: atom_id res chain seq x y z
N MET A 1 -30.40 -17.92 -29.60
CA MET A 1 -30.12 -19.00 -28.63
C MET A 1 -28.81 -18.80 -27.84
N ASN A 2 -27.74 -18.24 -28.45
CA ASN A 2 -26.46 -18.00 -27.76
C ASN A 2 -26.47 -16.82 -26.75
N GLU A 3 -27.18 -15.73 -27.02
CA GLU A 3 -27.22 -14.56 -26.11
C GLU A 3 -27.90 -14.84 -24.76
N LEU A 4 -28.94 -15.68 -24.73
CA LEU A 4 -29.63 -16.09 -23.50
C LEU A 4 -28.75 -16.99 -22.61
N LYS A 5 -27.95 -17.87 -23.22
CA LYS A 5 -26.95 -18.69 -22.50
C LYS A 5 -25.81 -17.83 -21.96
N GLU A 6 -25.36 -16.83 -22.71
CA GLU A 6 -24.30 -15.93 -22.26
C GLU A 6 -24.76 -15.03 -21.10
N ASN A 7 -26.01 -14.54 -21.15
CA ASN A 7 -26.61 -13.76 -20.07
C ASN A 7 -26.88 -14.58 -18.80
N SER A 8 -27.30 -15.84 -18.93
CA SER A 8 -27.49 -16.72 -17.77
C SER A 8 -26.14 -17.05 -17.11
N ASN A 9 -25.10 -17.30 -17.91
CA ASN A 9 -23.75 -17.59 -17.41
C ASN A 9 -23.14 -16.36 -16.70
N LYS A 10 -23.33 -15.14 -17.25
CA LYS A 10 -22.93 -13.88 -16.58
C LYS A 10 -23.63 -13.65 -15.25
N ARG A 11 -24.94 -13.91 -15.14
CA ARG A 11 -25.67 -13.81 -13.86
C ARG A 11 -25.16 -14.81 -12.82
N ASN A 12 -24.90 -16.05 -13.25
CA ASN A 12 -24.39 -17.12 -12.38
C ASN A 12 -22.97 -16.83 -11.86
N LEU A 13 -22.10 -16.26 -12.70
CA LEU A 13 -20.76 -15.80 -12.31
C LEU A 13 -20.83 -14.65 -11.30
N LYS A 14 -21.75 -13.70 -11.51
CA LYS A 14 -21.96 -12.57 -10.59
C LYS A 14 -22.43 -13.05 -9.21
N GLU A 15 -23.30 -14.06 -9.15
CA GLU A 15 -23.73 -14.67 -7.90
C GLU A 15 -22.61 -15.44 -7.20
N LYS A 16 -21.81 -16.22 -7.93
CA LYS A 16 -20.61 -16.88 -7.38
C LYS A 16 -19.62 -15.89 -6.79
N ILE A 17 -19.35 -14.78 -7.48
CA ILE A 17 -18.47 -13.70 -6.98
C ILE A 17 -19.07 -13.05 -5.73
N LYS A 18 -20.40 -12.84 -5.69
CA LYS A 18 -21.08 -12.26 -4.53
C LYS A 18 -21.01 -13.18 -3.31
N ILE A 19 -21.20 -14.48 -3.49
CA ILE A 19 -21.07 -15.50 -2.44
C ILE A 19 -19.61 -15.56 -1.95
N PHE A 20 -18.66 -15.59 -2.88
CA PHE A 20 -17.23 -15.59 -2.55
C PHE A 20 -16.82 -14.33 -1.77
N SER A 21 -17.25 -13.15 -2.21
CA SER A 21 -17.02 -11.88 -1.50
C SER A 21 -17.62 -11.89 -0.09
N LYS A 22 -18.82 -12.42 0.08
CA LYS A 22 -19.46 -12.56 1.40
C LYS A 22 -18.68 -13.50 2.33
N ASN A 23 -18.17 -14.60 1.78
CA ASN A 23 -17.35 -15.56 2.55
C ASN A 23 -15.96 -15.00 2.89
N LEU A 24 -15.33 -14.29 1.95
CA LEU A 24 -14.09 -13.54 2.16
C LEU A 24 -14.25 -12.53 3.31
N ASN A 25 -15.33 -11.75 3.33
CA ASN A 25 -15.52 -10.74 4.35
C ASN A 25 -15.75 -11.34 5.75
N LYS A 26 -16.39 -12.52 5.81
CA LYS A 26 -16.58 -13.29 7.04
C LYS A 26 -15.27 -13.87 7.58
N ASN A 27 -14.41 -14.36 6.69
CA ASN A 27 -13.16 -15.04 7.07
C ASN A 27 -11.90 -14.18 6.86
N TRP A 28 -12.05 -12.87 6.64
CA TRP A 28 -10.96 -11.97 6.24
C TRP A 28 -9.78 -11.97 7.22
N VAL A 29 -10.04 -12.15 8.52
CA VAL A 29 -9.00 -12.28 9.55
C VAL A 29 -8.10 -13.49 9.29
N TYR A 30 -8.67 -14.66 8.98
CA TYR A 30 -7.89 -15.86 8.69
C TYR A 30 -7.05 -15.73 7.42
N ILE A 31 -7.60 -15.07 6.41
CA ILE A 31 -6.89 -14.80 5.15
C ILE A 31 -5.71 -13.86 5.40
N TYR A 32 -5.90 -12.85 6.25
CA TYR A 32 -4.83 -11.96 6.62
C TYR A 32 -3.76 -12.69 7.45
N ILE A 33 -4.15 -13.51 8.43
CA ILE A 33 -3.20 -14.33 9.20
C ILE A 33 -2.37 -15.21 8.27
N GLY A 34 -3.01 -15.86 7.30
CA GLY A 34 -2.32 -16.64 6.27
C GLY A 34 -1.35 -15.79 5.43
N GLY A 35 -1.82 -14.68 4.88
CA GLY A 35 -1.00 -13.78 4.05
C GLY A 35 0.16 -13.14 4.81
N TYR A 36 -0.05 -12.75 6.08
CA TYR A 36 0.99 -12.26 6.96
C TYR A 36 2.02 -13.35 7.28
N GLY A 37 1.57 -14.57 7.56
CA GLY A 37 2.44 -15.73 7.76
C GLY A 37 3.31 -15.99 6.53
N THR A 38 2.73 -16.00 5.33
CA THR A 38 3.48 -16.15 4.07
C THR A 38 4.47 -15.00 3.86
N TRP A 39 4.06 -13.75 4.10
CA TRP A 39 4.94 -12.59 4.01
C TRP A 39 6.13 -12.69 4.97
N MET A 40 5.88 -13.05 6.23
CA MET A 40 6.93 -13.30 7.23
C MET A 40 7.90 -14.36 6.71
N ILE A 41 7.40 -15.53 6.30
CA ILE A 41 8.24 -16.62 5.81
C ILE A 41 9.09 -16.13 4.63
N CYS A 42 8.52 -15.44 3.65
CA CYS A 42 9.28 -14.89 2.52
C CYS A 42 10.36 -13.90 2.95
N VAL A 43 10.04 -12.92 3.80
CA VAL A 43 10.99 -11.89 4.24
C VAL A 43 12.14 -12.52 5.04
N TRP A 44 11.84 -13.47 5.93
CA TRP A 44 12.85 -14.18 6.70
C TRP A 44 13.66 -15.16 5.84
N SER A 45 13.06 -15.83 4.85
CA SER A 45 13.81 -16.65 3.89
C SER A 45 14.78 -15.80 3.05
N LEU A 46 14.37 -14.60 2.63
CA LEU A 46 15.26 -13.67 1.92
C LEU A 46 16.44 -13.20 2.80
N PHE A 47 16.24 -13.09 4.11
CA PHE A 47 17.30 -12.80 5.06
C PHE A 47 18.29 -13.98 5.20
N PHE A 48 17.79 -15.20 5.44
CA PHE A 48 18.65 -16.39 5.58
C PHE A 48 19.40 -16.74 4.28
N ASN A 49 18.81 -16.45 3.12
CA ASN A 49 19.48 -16.59 1.82
C ASN A 49 20.46 -15.45 1.50
N GLY A 50 20.67 -14.51 2.42
CA GLY A 50 21.61 -13.40 2.26
C GLY A 50 21.20 -12.36 1.23
N ILE A 51 19.94 -12.30 0.80
CA ILE A 51 19.46 -11.25 -0.13
C ILE A 51 19.22 -9.94 0.63
N ILE A 52 18.77 -10.04 1.88
CA ILE A 52 18.62 -8.92 2.80
C ILE A 52 19.68 -9.08 3.89
N TYR A 53 20.70 -8.22 3.89
CA TYR A 53 21.82 -8.31 4.84
C TYR A 53 21.57 -7.61 6.18
N ASP A 54 20.49 -6.85 6.29
CA ASP A 54 20.21 -5.99 7.44
C ASP A 54 19.07 -6.57 8.28
N LEU A 55 19.44 -7.12 9.45
CA LEU A 55 18.49 -7.68 10.42
C LEU A 55 17.46 -6.63 10.89
N GLY A 56 17.86 -5.36 10.99
CA GLY A 56 16.97 -4.26 11.37
C GLY A 56 15.84 -4.08 10.37
N ARG A 57 16.12 -4.22 9.06
CA ARG A 57 15.09 -4.13 8.00
C ARG A 57 14.10 -5.28 8.06
N VAL A 58 14.55 -6.48 8.39
CA VAL A 58 13.70 -7.68 8.52
C VAL A 58 12.74 -7.53 9.69
N ILE A 59 13.27 -7.13 10.87
CA ILE A 59 12.46 -6.86 12.06
C ILE A 59 11.47 -5.73 11.79
N PHE A 60 11.92 -4.64 11.18
CA PHE A 60 11.06 -3.51 10.83
C PHE A 60 9.93 -3.90 9.87
N SER A 61 10.22 -4.66 8.81
CA SER A 61 9.20 -5.15 7.85
C SER A 61 8.15 -6.02 8.54
N THR A 62 8.59 -6.84 9.50
CA THR A 62 7.72 -7.71 10.29
C THR A 62 6.77 -6.90 11.17
N ILE A 63 7.31 -5.94 11.93
CA ILE A 63 6.52 -5.04 12.80
C ILE A 63 5.56 -4.19 11.96
N LEU A 64 6.01 -3.71 10.80
CA LEU A 64 5.20 -2.89 9.90
C LEU A 64 3.98 -3.65 9.38
N GLY A 65 4.16 -4.93 9.00
CA GLY A 65 3.05 -5.79 8.59
C GLY A 65 2.03 -5.97 9.72
N LEU A 66 2.48 -6.22 10.95
CA LEU A 66 1.61 -6.36 12.12
C LEU A 66 0.85 -5.05 12.43
N ALA A 67 1.53 -3.91 12.35
CA ALA A 67 0.92 -2.60 12.55
C ALA A 67 -0.18 -2.33 11.51
N PHE A 68 0.04 -2.71 10.25
CA PHE A 68 -0.94 -2.58 9.19
C PHE A 68 -2.17 -3.46 9.42
N PHE A 69 -1.99 -4.66 9.98
CA PHE A 69 -3.10 -5.53 10.37
C PHE A 69 -3.98 -4.89 11.44
N LEU A 70 -3.35 -4.42 12.52
CA LEU A 70 -4.05 -3.80 13.65
C LEU A 70 -4.80 -2.55 13.19
N LEU A 71 -4.22 -1.78 12.29
CA LEU A 71 -4.84 -0.61 11.67
C LEU A 71 -6.07 -1.01 10.83
N ALA A 72 -5.96 -2.05 10.00
CA ALA A 72 -7.06 -2.49 9.15
C ALA A 72 -8.19 -3.16 9.97
N TYR A 73 -7.85 -3.87 11.03
CA TYR A 73 -8.79 -4.43 12.00
C TYR A 73 -9.54 -3.34 12.78
N THR A 74 -8.82 -2.33 13.28
CA THR A 74 -9.44 -1.20 14.00
C THR A 74 -10.34 -0.39 13.09
N LEU A 75 -9.93 -0.12 11.84
CA LEU A 75 -10.77 0.52 10.83
C LEU A 75 -12.11 -0.20 10.61
N LYS A 76 -12.11 -1.53 10.55
CA LYS A 76 -13.35 -2.32 10.37
C LYS A 76 -14.29 -2.22 11.58
N ARG A 77 -13.76 -1.99 12.79
CA ARG A 77 -14.53 -1.91 14.03
C ARG A 77 -15.06 -0.51 14.35
N ILE A 78 -14.48 0.53 13.76
CA ILE A 78 -14.88 1.93 13.99
C ILE A 78 -16.21 2.19 13.27
N ARG A 79 -17.29 2.36 14.05
CA ARG A 79 -18.61 2.78 13.55
C ARG A 79 -18.76 4.28 13.37
N ASN A 80 -17.83 5.08 13.89
CA ASN A 80 -17.92 6.53 13.80
C ASN A 80 -17.38 7.03 12.45
N LEU A 81 -18.30 7.45 11.58
CA LEU A 81 -18.01 8.00 10.25
C LEU A 81 -17.02 9.17 10.24
N LYS A 82 -16.98 10.01 11.28
CA LYS A 82 -16.02 11.14 11.35
C LYS A 82 -14.59 10.64 11.58
N LEU A 83 -14.41 9.68 12.50
CA LEU A 83 -13.11 9.06 12.75
C LEU A 83 -12.66 8.22 11.56
N LEU A 84 -13.57 7.48 10.94
CA LEU A 84 -13.27 6.68 9.75
C LEU A 84 -12.74 7.55 8.60
N LYS A 85 -13.38 8.69 8.32
CA LYS A 85 -12.90 9.66 7.31
C LYS A 85 -11.51 10.20 7.64
N LEU A 86 -11.26 10.54 8.90
CA LEU A 86 -9.97 11.07 9.36
C LEU A 86 -8.86 10.03 9.17
N ILE A 87 -9.08 8.80 9.66
CA ILE A 87 -8.10 7.70 9.55
C ILE A 87 -7.89 7.32 8.08
N THR A 88 -8.94 7.21 7.29
CA THR A 88 -8.84 6.95 5.84
C THR A 88 -8.00 8.02 5.16
N GLY A 89 -8.16 9.28 5.55
CA GLY A 89 -7.38 10.38 5.01
C GLY A 89 -5.90 10.30 5.38
N ILE A 90 -5.59 10.02 6.64
CA ILE A 90 -4.21 9.80 7.10
C ILE A 90 -3.57 8.65 6.32
N ILE A 91 -4.26 7.52 6.20
CA ILE A 91 -3.74 6.33 5.50
C ILE A 91 -3.51 6.62 4.03
N LEU A 92 -4.47 7.26 3.35
CA LEU A 92 -4.33 7.58 1.93
C LEU A 92 -3.13 8.50 1.68
N VAL A 93 -2.95 9.52 2.53
CA VAL A 93 -1.81 10.44 2.44
C VAL A 93 -0.51 9.71 2.74
N SER A 94 -0.44 8.91 3.81
CA SER A 94 0.75 8.13 4.18
C SER A 94 1.14 7.12 3.10
N LEU A 95 0.18 6.43 2.49
CA LEU A 95 0.43 5.55 1.34
C LEU A 95 0.91 6.33 0.12
N GLY A 96 0.41 7.54 -0.10
CA GLY A 96 0.91 8.44 -1.14
C GLY A 96 2.35 8.88 -0.91
N ILE A 97 2.67 9.29 0.31
CA ILE A 97 4.02 9.68 0.72
C ILE A 97 4.99 8.53 0.46
N PHE A 98 4.64 7.32 0.92
CA PHE A 98 5.55 6.17 0.83
C PHE A 98 5.61 5.60 -0.59
N GLY A 99 4.46 5.39 -1.23
CA GLY A 99 4.38 4.78 -2.55
C GLY A 99 4.81 5.73 -3.67
N LEU A 100 4.08 6.83 -3.87
CA LEU A 100 4.40 7.78 -4.94
C LEU A 100 5.70 8.54 -4.66
N GLY A 101 5.89 9.00 -3.42
CA GLY A 101 7.10 9.74 -3.04
C GLY A 101 8.36 8.88 -3.09
N GLY A 102 8.27 7.61 -2.68
CA GLY A 102 9.33 6.63 -2.81
C GLY A 102 9.65 6.28 -4.27
N ALA A 103 8.63 6.02 -5.10
CA ALA A 103 8.83 5.75 -6.52
C ALA A 103 9.47 6.94 -7.26
N MET A 104 8.98 8.16 -7.01
CA MET A 104 9.56 9.38 -7.55
C MET A 104 11.02 9.54 -7.11
N TRP A 105 11.31 9.35 -5.82
CA TRP A 105 12.68 9.42 -5.31
C TRP A 105 13.60 8.43 -6.01
N ILE A 106 13.21 7.16 -6.13
CA ILE A 106 14.04 6.13 -6.76
C ILE A 106 14.37 6.52 -8.20
N ILE A 107 13.37 6.98 -8.97
CA ILE A 107 13.56 7.39 -10.36
C ILE A 107 14.50 8.60 -10.43
N THR A 108 14.22 9.66 -9.69
CA THR A 108 15.02 10.90 -9.73
C THR A 108 16.44 10.67 -9.23
N SER A 109 16.61 9.89 -8.17
CA SER A 109 17.92 9.57 -7.61
C SER A 109 18.70 8.66 -8.53
N TYR A 110 18.06 7.70 -9.20
CA TYR A 110 18.74 6.92 -10.22
C TYR A 110 19.23 7.80 -11.37
N VAL A 111 18.33 8.61 -11.95
CA VAL A 111 18.60 9.47 -13.11
C VAL A 111 19.63 10.56 -12.82
N LEU A 112 19.72 11.07 -11.60
CA LEU A 112 20.60 12.21 -11.28
C LEU A 112 21.89 11.80 -10.57
N ILE A 113 21.90 10.71 -9.81
CA ILE A 113 22.97 10.41 -8.83
C ILE A 113 23.66 9.07 -9.09
N HIS A 114 22.91 8.03 -9.47
CA HIS A 114 23.44 6.68 -9.59
C HIS A 114 23.79 6.27 -11.02
N ALA A 115 23.11 6.83 -12.02
CA ALA A 115 23.34 6.45 -13.40
C ALA A 115 24.77 6.81 -13.85
N PRO A 116 25.42 5.96 -14.67
CA PRO A 116 26.84 6.07 -14.97
C PRO A 116 27.20 7.33 -15.78
N TRP A 117 26.24 7.88 -16.51
CA TRP A 117 26.39 9.10 -17.33
C TRP A 117 26.14 10.40 -16.55
N THR A 118 25.82 10.33 -15.25
CA THR A 118 25.32 11.50 -14.51
C THR A 118 26.43 12.44 -14.06
N PRO A 119 26.28 13.76 -14.26
CA PRO A 119 27.30 14.74 -13.89
C PRO A 119 27.50 14.83 -12.36
N LEU A 120 26.49 14.45 -11.57
CA LEU A 120 26.56 14.49 -10.10
C LEU A 120 27.22 13.26 -9.49
N ARG A 121 27.71 12.31 -10.30
CA ARG A 121 28.29 11.04 -9.81
C ARG A 121 29.46 11.26 -8.84
N ASN A 122 30.30 12.28 -9.09
CA ASN A 122 31.57 12.55 -8.38
C ASN A 122 31.50 13.77 -7.44
N VAL A 123 30.31 14.26 -7.09
CA VAL A 123 30.17 15.45 -6.24
C VAL A 123 30.16 15.05 -4.76
N VAL A 124 31.00 15.68 -3.94
CA VAL A 124 31.10 15.40 -2.48
C VAL A 124 29.78 15.63 -1.73
N ILE A 125 28.91 16.50 -2.28
CA ILE A 125 27.62 16.91 -1.70
C ILE A 125 26.47 15.96 -2.12
N LYS A 126 26.76 14.91 -2.90
CA LYS A 126 25.78 13.96 -3.45
C LYS A 126 24.79 13.41 -2.42
N GLY A 127 25.26 13.08 -1.21
CA GLY A 127 24.40 12.62 -0.12
C GLY A 127 23.37 13.66 0.33
N ARG A 128 23.75 14.94 0.42
CA ARG A 128 22.85 16.04 0.83
C ARG A 128 21.81 16.35 -0.25
N ILE A 129 22.22 16.32 -1.52
CA ILE A 129 21.32 16.49 -2.67
C ILE A 129 20.31 15.34 -2.71
N ASN A 130 20.77 14.10 -2.51
CA ASN A 130 19.88 12.93 -2.44
C ASN A 130 18.86 13.06 -1.31
N LEU A 131 19.28 13.56 -0.15
CA LEU A 131 18.43 13.72 1.02
C LEU A 131 17.38 14.83 0.82
N LEU A 132 17.76 15.94 0.19
CA LEU A 132 16.82 16.99 -0.22
C LEU A 132 15.80 16.47 -1.24
N MET A 133 16.26 15.68 -2.22
CA MET A 133 15.37 15.05 -3.19
C MET A 133 14.40 14.08 -2.53
N LEU A 134 14.87 13.26 -1.58
CA LEU A 134 14.03 12.38 -0.76
C LEU A 134 12.93 13.16 -0.03
N ILE A 135 13.28 14.23 0.68
CA ILE A 135 12.29 15.04 1.41
C ILE A 135 11.26 15.63 0.45
N SER A 136 11.73 16.19 -0.67
CA SER A 136 10.87 16.83 -1.65
C SER A 136 9.91 15.84 -2.34
N SER A 137 10.36 14.65 -2.71
CA SER A 137 9.52 13.67 -3.40
C SER A 137 8.47 13.08 -2.45
N TYR A 138 8.81 12.85 -1.19
CA TYR A 138 7.87 12.41 -0.16
C TYR A 138 6.81 13.48 0.11
N ALA A 139 7.21 14.75 0.19
CA ALA A 139 6.29 15.88 0.32
C ALA A 139 5.34 15.99 -0.89
N ILE A 140 5.86 15.84 -2.12
CA ILE A 140 5.07 15.87 -3.36
C ILE A 140 4.09 14.69 -3.39
N GLY A 141 4.53 13.47 -3.08
CA GLY A 141 3.68 12.27 -3.05
C GLY A 141 2.53 12.41 -2.04
N GLY A 142 2.82 12.93 -0.85
CA GLY A 142 1.80 13.25 0.14
C GLY A 142 0.82 14.33 -0.30
N TYR A 143 1.33 15.40 -0.93
CA TYR A 143 0.49 16.47 -1.45
C TYR A 143 -0.46 15.98 -2.55
N ILE A 144 0.03 15.16 -3.49
CA ILE A 144 -0.78 14.58 -4.57
C ILE A 144 -1.92 13.75 -3.97
N MET A 145 -1.61 12.84 -3.03
CA MET A 145 -2.66 12.04 -2.41
C MET A 145 -3.60 12.85 -1.52
N TYR A 146 -3.11 13.90 -0.86
CA TYR A 146 -3.97 14.83 -0.14
C TYR A 146 -4.98 15.51 -1.07
N ARG A 147 -4.54 15.99 -2.23
CA ARG A 147 -5.42 16.60 -3.24
C ARG A 147 -6.44 15.59 -3.78
N ILE A 148 -6.05 14.35 -4.02
CA ILE A 148 -6.96 13.27 -4.46
C ILE A 148 -7.99 12.95 -3.37
N GLY A 149 -7.54 12.80 -2.12
CA GLY A 149 -8.42 12.54 -0.98
C GLY A 149 -9.44 13.66 -0.75
N LYS A 150 -9.00 14.92 -0.86
CA LYS A 150 -9.89 16.10 -0.79
C LYS A 150 -10.93 16.09 -1.91
N LYS A 151 -10.56 15.76 -3.16
CA LYS A 151 -11.52 15.60 -4.27
C LYS A 151 -12.56 14.52 -4.02
N ARG A 152 -12.18 13.42 -3.35
CA ARG A 152 -13.08 12.32 -2.97
C ARG A 152 -13.84 12.55 -1.66
N LYS A 153 -13.74 13.75 -1.07
CA LYS A 153 -14.30 14.10 0.26
C LYS A 153 -13.94 13.09 1.35
N TRP A 154 -12.77 12.45 1.21
CA TRP A 154 -12.29 11.41 2.12
C TRP A 154 -13.28 10.27 2.35
N ARG A 155 -14.16 9.99 1.36
CA ARG A 155 -15.11 8.89 1.49
C ARG A 155 -14.34 7.57 1.64
N PRO A 156 -14.71 6.72 2.62
CA PRO A 156 -14.15 5.38 2.70
C PRO A 156 -14.52 4.61 1.41
N PRO A 157 -13.73 3.59 1.03
CA PRO A 157 -14.09 2.76 -0.12
C PRO A 157 -15.48 2.14 0.11
N ALA A 158 -16.29 2.08 -0.95
CA ALA A 158 -17.71 1.69 -0.92
C ALA A 158 -18.02 0.35 -0.21
N HIS A 159 -17.00 -0.49 0.04
CA HIS A 159 -17.13 -1.68 0.87
C HIS A 159 -17.57 -1.40 2.32
N PHE A 160 -17.27 -0.20 2.85
CA PHE A 160 -17.68 0.23 4.20
C PHE A 160 -18.98 1.05 4.23
N GLU A 161 -19.61 1.32 3.08
CA GLU A 161 -20.91 2.02 2.99
C GLU A 161 -22.10 1.03 2.98
N ILE A 162 -21.82 -0.28 2.94
CA ILE A 162 -22.84 -1.35 2.93
C ILE A 162 -22.80 -2.09 4.27
N GLU A 163 -23.30 -1.46 5.32
CA GLU A 163 -23.86 -2.12 6.52
C GLU A 163 -24.95 -1.25 7.13
#